data_AF-A0A8S3HYB5-F1
#
_entry.id   AF-A0A8S3HYB5-F1
#
_cell.length_a   1.000
_cell.length_b   1.000
_cell.length_c   1.000
_cell.angle_alpha   90.00
_cell.angle_beta   90.00
_cell.angle_gamma   90.00
#
_symmetry.space_group_name_H-M   'P 1'
#
loop_
_entity.id
_entity.type
_entity.pdbx_description
1 polymer ?
#
loop_
_entity_poly.entity_id
_entity_poly.type
_entity_poly.pdbx_seq_one_letter_code
_entity_poly.pdbx_strand_id
1 'polypeptide(L)'
;SMITTESYGIVSRYSSMLNDNQATYSRSENSTYQHFYEAIDISVKTSGFYIFISESNMDTSGALYNGYFYLTYPSFNLFQENDDGAGNEQFQIKAYLDSNVKYILVATTFGELVTVQFTIIATSPDNVKFLPNQYANKLKTHPQHLKDQV
;
A
#
# COMPACT_ATOMS: atom_id res chain seq x y z
N SER A 1 -37.09 -11.77 -16.11
CA SER A 1 -35.74 -11.38 -16.55
C SER A 1 -35.06 -10.71 -15.37
N MET A 2 -34.05 -11.32 -14.76
CA MET A 2 -33.27 -10.65 -13.72
C MET A 2 -32.34 -9.65 -14.41
N ILE A 3 -32.54 -8.36 -14.15
CA ILE A 3 -31.59 -7.34 -14.54
C ILE A 3 -30.51 -7.37 -13.46
N THR A 4 -29.40 -8.05 -13.71
CA THR A 4 -28.17 -7.81 -12.94
C THR A 4 -27.61 -6.48 -13.43
N THR A 5 -27.90 -5.41 -12.71
CA THR A 5 -27.09 -4.19 -12.84
C THR A 5 -25.68 -4.55 -12.41
N GLU A 6 -24.77 -4.66 -13.38
CA GLU A 6 -23.34 -4.58 -13.09
C GLU A 6 -23.10 -3.22 -12.42
N SER A 7 -22.98 -3.24 -11.10
CA SER A 7 -22.54 -2.09 -10.34
C SER A 7 -21.07 -1.88 -10.70
N TYR A 8 -20.79 -0.98 -11.65
CA TYR A 8 -19.44 -0.46 -11.86
C TYR A 8 -18.90 0.01 -10.50
N GLY A 9 -17.74 -0.49 -10.09
CA GLY A 9 -17.14 -0.13 -8.80
C GLY A 9 -16.94 1.38 -8.69
N ILE A 10 -17.05 1.92 -7.47
CA ILE A 10 -16.70 3.30 -7.17
C ILE A 10 -15.19 3.46 -7.33
N VAL A 11 -14.77 4.58 -7.92
CA VAL A 11 -13.36 4.90 -8.12
C VAL A 11 -12.93 6.02 -7.18
N SER A 12 -11.93 5.75 -6.34
CA SER A 12 -11.27 6.72 -5.47
C SER A 12 -9.83 6.94 -5.93
N ARG A 13 -9.29 8.15 -5.75
CA ARG A 13 -7.93 8.49 -6.18
C ARG A 13 -7.14 9.17 -5.07
N TYR A 14 -5.84 8.91 -5.06
CA TYR A 14 -4.86 9.56 -4.20
C TYR A 14 -3.60 9.86 -5.01
N SER A 15 -3.12 11.10 -5.02
CA SER A 15 -1.91 11.47 -5.75
C SER A 15 -0.90 12.09 -4.80
N SER A 16 0.37 11.75 -4.99
CA SER A 16 1.49 12.25 -4.18
C SER A 16 2.81 12.17 -4.96
N MET A 17 3.91 12.52 -4.30
CA MET A 17 5.26 12.50 -4.87
C MET A 17 6.24 11.82 -3.91
N LEU A 18 6.90 10.77 -4.40
CA LEU A 18 8.06 10.21 -3.73
C LEU A 18 9.25 11.15 -3.93
N ASN A 19 9.96 11.53 -2.86
CA ASN A 19 11.10 12.45 -2.92
C ASN A 19 12.03 12.34 -1.70
N ASP A 20 13.16 13.06 -1.75
CA ASP A 20 14.24 13.05 -0.77
C ASP A 20 13.89 13.56 0.64
N ASN A 21 12.70 14.15 0.83
CA ASN A 21 12.21 14.53 2.16
C ASN A 21 11.47 13.39 2.88
N GLN A 22 11.24 12.26 2.22
CA GLN A 22 10.61 11.08 2.83
C GLN A 22 11.62 10.16 3.49
N ALA A 23 11.16 9.38 4.47
CA ALA A 23 11.95 8.28 5.01
C ALA A 23 12.14 7.19 3.94
N THR A 24 13.16 6.36 4.14
CA THR A 24 13.42 5.19 3.30
C THR A 24 13.23 3.90 4.08
N TYR A 25 13.05 2.81 3.36
CA TYR A 25 13.10 1.47 3.91
C TYR A 25 13.68 0.47 2.93
N SER A 26 14.15 -0.67 3.46
CA SER A 26 14.44 -1.86 2.67
C SER A 26 13.16 -2.68 2.51
N ARG A 27 12.79 -3.01 1.26
CA ARG A 27 11.61 -3.86 0.99
C ARG A 27 11.76 -5.29 1.54
N SER A 28 13.00 -5.75 1.71
CA SER A 28 13.34 -7.03 2.34
C SER A 28 14.28 -6.81 3.52
N GLU A 29 14.09 -7.60 4.58
CA GLU A 29 14.86 -7.54 5.84
C GLU A 29 16.36 -7.74 5.64
N ASN A 30 16.74 -8.47 4.60
CA ASN A 30 18.14 -8.78 4.29
C ASN A 30 18.72 -7.88 3.19
N SER A 31 17.97 -6.87 2.73
CA SER A 31 18.42 -5.97 1.66
C SER A 31 19.01 -4.68 2.21
N THR A 32 20.09 -4.24 1.57
CA THR A 32 20.67 -2.90 1.79
C THR A 32 20.02 -1.83 0.93
N TYR A 33 19.21 -2.23 -0.06
CA TYR A 33 18.61 -1.30 -1.02
C TYR A 33 17.55 -0.44 -0.35
N GLN A 34 17.62 0.87 -0.59
CA GLN A 34 16.74 1.86 0.06
C GLN A 34 15.77 2.46 -0.94
N HIS A 35 14.51 2.54 -0.53
CA HIS A 35 13.46 3.15 -1.35
C HIS A 35 12.72 4.21 -0.56
N PHE A 36 12.49 5.37 -1.19
CA PHE A 36 11.49 6.31 -0.70
C PHE A 36 10.12 5.64 -0.74
N TYR A 37 9.33 5.87 0.29
CA TYR A 37 8.02 5.26 0.38
C TYR A 37 7.01 6.22 0.95
N GLU A 38 5.76 5.93 0.66
CA GLU A 38 4.64 6.56 1.31
C GLU A 38 3.72 5.50 1.90
N ALA A 39 3.55 5.54 3.22
CA ALA A 39 2.55 4.73 3.91
C ALA A 39 1.25 5.51 4.03
N ILE A 40 0.15 4.88 3.63
CA ILE A 40 -1.16 5.50 3.52
C ILE A 40 -2.13 4.63 4.32
N ASP A 41 -2.73 5.20 5.36
CA ASP A 41 -3.78 4.52 6.10
C ASP A 41 -5.02 4.42 5.18
N ILE A 42 -5.51 3.19 5.00
CA ILE A 42 -6.67 2.87 4.16
C ILE A 42 -7.88 2.66 5.07
N SER A 43 -8.87 3.54 4.94
CA SER A 43 -10.14 3.43 5.65
C SER A 43 -11.28 3.13 4.69
N VAL A 44 -11.96 2.02 4.94
CA VAL A 44 -13.10 1.53 4.15
C VAL A 44 -14.34 1.36 5.04
N LYS A 45 -15.52 1.65 4.50
CA LYS A 45 -16.81 1.54 5.22
C LYS A 45 -17.58 0.27 4.89
N THR A 46 -17.32 -0.31 3.73
CA THR A 46 -18.01 -1.51 3.23
C THR A 46 -17.01 -2.64 3.09
N SER A 47 -17.24 -3.77 3.76
CA SER A 47 -16.42 -4.97 3.51
C SER A 47 -16.62 -5.46 2.08
N GLY A 48 -15.56 -5.89 1.42
CA GLY A 48 -15.65 -6.35 0.03
C GLY A 48 -14.31 -6.42 -0.68
N PHE A 49 -14.32 -6.70 -1.98
CA PHE A 49 -13.12 -6.70 -2.80
C PHE A 49 -12.74 -5.29 -3.26
N TYR A 50 -11.50 -4.90 -2.97
CA TYR A 50 -10.87 -3.67 -3.41
C TYR A 50 -9.74 -4.01 -4.38
N ILE A 51 -9.60 -3.20 -5.41
CA ILE A 51 -8.48 -3.26 -6.35
C ILE A 51 -7.76 -1.91 -6.27
N PHE A 52 -6.49 -1.93 -5.90
CA PHE A 52 -5.60 -0.77 -5.91
C PHE A 52 -4.62 -0.92 -7.06
N ILE A 53 -4.52 0.09 -7.91
CA ILE A 53 -3.48 0.20 -8.93
C ILE A 53 -2.69 1.49 -8.76
N SER A 54 -1.43 1.49 -9.17
CA SER A 54 -0.67 2.72 -9.36
C SER A 54 -0.75 3.23 -10.80
N GLU A 55 -0.53 4.52 -10.95
CA GLU A 55 -0.20 5.18 -12.21
C GLU A 55 1.00 6.12 -11.97
N SER A 56 2.06 5.90 -12.73
CA SER A 56 3.33 6.62 -12.65
C SER A 56 4.06 6.50 -13.99
N ASN A 57 5.08 7.34 -14.20
CA ASN A 57 6.02 7.20 -15.32
C ASN A 57 7.26 6.35 -14.96
N MET A 58 7.24 5.66 -13.83
CA MET A 58 8.29 4.77 -13.33
C MET A 58 7.68 3.47 -12.82
N ASP A 59 8.51 2.43 -12.74
CA ASP A 59 8.20 1.15 -12.10
C ASP A 59 7.87 1.32 -10.61
N THR A 60 6.65 0.94 -10.25
CA THR A 60 6.08 1.11 -8.91
C THR A 60 5.79 -0.22 -8.24
N SER A 61 6.04 -0.28 -6.94
CA SER A 61 5.76 -1.44 -6.12
C SER A 61 4.85 -1.05 -4.96
N GLY A 62 3.87 -1.90 -4.69
CA GLY A 62 2.87 -1.69 -3.66
C GLY A 62 2.83 -2.87 -2.68
N ALA A 63 2.70 -2.56 -1.39
CA ALA A 63 2.51 -3.54 -0.33
C ALA A 63 1.36 -3.11 0.58
N LEU A 64 0.36 -3.97 0.72
CA LEU A 64 -0.79 -3.79 1.60
C LEU A 64 -0.57 -4.59 2.88
N TYR A 65 -0.76 -3.92 4.01
CA TYR A 65 -0.58 -4.46 5.35
C TYR A 65 -1.92 -4.54 6.09
N ASN A 66 -2.13 -5.63 6.83
CA ASN A 66 -3.23 -5.72 7.81
C ASN A 66 -2.70 -5.28 9.19
N GLY A 67 -3.10 -4.09 9.64
CA GLY A 67 -2.63 -3.49 10.89
C GLY A 67 -1.49 -2.49 10.70
N TYR A 68 -0.30 -2.79 11.23
CA TYR A 68 0.84 -1.88 11.25
C TYR A 68 1.93 -2.28 10.26
N PHE A 69 2.54 -1.29 9.61
CA PHE A 69 3.76 -1.43 8.84
C PHE A 69 4.99 -1.19 9.74
N TYR A 70 5.98 -2.07 9.67
CA TYR A 70 7.22 -2.01 10.45
C TYR A 70 8.42 -1.90 9.52
N LEU A 71 9.20 -0.82 9.65
CA LEU A 71 10.31 -0.53 8.73
C LEU A 71 11.41 -1.60 8.72
N THR A 72 11.71 -2.17 9.89
CA THR A 72 12.77 -3.20 10.03
C THR A 72 12.25 -4.62 9.85
N TYR A 73 10.94 -4.80 9.73
CA TYR A 73 10.27 -6.10 9.53
C TYR A 73 9.12 -5.94 8.52
N PRO A 74 9.42 -5.53 7.27
CA PRO A 74 8.42 -5.24 6.24
C PRO A 74 7.59 -6.46 5.84
N SER A 75 7.94 -7.68 6.27
CA SER A 75 7.16 -8.89 6.03
C SER A 75 6.09 -9.18 7.09
N PHE A 76 6.21 -8.62 8.31
CA PHE A 76 5.50 -9.13 9.49
C PHE A 76 3.97 -9.11 9.40
N ASN A 77 3.39 -8.02 8.89
CA ASN A 77 1.95 -7.85 8.69
C ASN A 77 1.57 -7.76 7.21
N LEU A 78 2.47 -8.21 6.33
CA LEU A 78 2.23 -8.13 4.90
C LEU A 78 1.01 -8.98 4.54
N PHE A 79 0.04 -8.35 3.90
CA PHE A 79 -1.20 -8.99 3.50
C PHE A 79 -1.20 -9.34 2.02
N GLN A 80 -0.78 -8.40 1.17
CA GLN A 80 -0.59 -8.59 -0.27
C GLN A 80 0.49 -7.64 -0.78
N GLU A 81 1.25 -8.03 -1.79
CA GLU A 81 2.16 -7.13 -2.51
C GLU A 81 2.17 -7.44 -4.00
N ASN A 82 2.55 -6.44 -4.78
CA ASN A 82 2.70 -6.56 -6.22
C ASN A 82 3.53 -5.40 -6.78
N ASP A 83 4.20 -5.62 -7.91
CA ASP A 83 5.03 -4.63 -8.61
C ASP A 83 4.76 -4.49 -10.13
N ASP A 84 4.00 -5.37 -10.77
CA ASP A 84 3.70 -5.23 -12.23
C ASP A 84 2.35 -5.86 -12.66
N GLY A 85 1.37 -5.88 -11.75
CA GLY A 85 0.09 -6.54 -11.95
C GLY A 85 -0.92 -5.72 -12.77
N ALA A 86 -0.71 -4.41 -12.94
CA ALA A 86 -1.56 -3.51 -13.73
C ALA A 86 -1.01 -3.26 -15.16
N GLY A 87 0.17 -3.79 -15.48
CA GLY A 87 0.91 -3.49 -16.70
C GLY A 87 1.59 -2.12 -16.65
N ASN A 88 2.49 -1.85 -17.61
CA ASN A 88 3.36 -0.68 -17.60
C ASN A 88 4.15 -0.52 -16.28
N GLU A 89 4.58 -1.63 -15.66
CA GLU A 89 5.38 -1.62 -14.43
C GLU A 89 4.63 -0.98 -13.25
N GLN A 90 3.29 -1.08 -13.28
CA GLN A 90 2.42 -0.56 -12.22
C GLN A 90 1.90 -1.71 -11.36
N PHE A 91 1.92 -1.53 -10.04
CA PHE A 91 1.37 -2.52 -9.15
C PHE A 91 -0.15 -2.64 -9.29
N GLN A 92 -0.67 -3.84 -9.07
CA GLN A 92 -2.08 -4.13 -8.85
C GLN A 92 -2.24 -5.02 -7.63
N ILE A 93 -2.93 -4.52 -6.62
CA ILE A 93 -3.25 -5.28 -5.40
C ILE A 93 -4.76 -5.49 -5.36
N LYS A 94 -5.19 -6.75 -5.39
CA LYS A 94 -6.59 -7.15 -5.20
C LYS A 94 -6.74 -7.84 -3.85
N ALA A 95 -7.58 -7.29 -2.98
CA ALA A 95 -7.76 -7.80 -1.63
C ALA A 95 -9.21 -7.67 -1.17
N TYR A 96 -9.69 -8.64 -0.39
CA TYR A 96 -10.92 -8.48 0.37
C TYR A 96 -10.60 -7.73 1.66
N LEU A 97 -11.21 -6.57 1.87
CA LEU A 97 -11.00 -5.74 3.06
C LEU A 97 -12.23 -5.78 3.93
N ASP A 98 -12.03 -5.87 5.24
CA ASP A 98 -13.09 -5.73 6.21
C ASP A 98 -13.26 -4.27 6.66
N SER A 99 -14.51 -3.83 6.74
CA SER A 99 -14.85 -2.56 7.38
C SER A 99 -14.36 -2.54 8.83
N ASN A 100 -13.92 -1.37 9.30
CA ASN A 100 -13.36 -1.15 10.65
C ASN A 100 -12.04 -1.89 10.96
N VAL A 101 -11.43 -2.55 9.99
CA VAL A 101 -10.05 -3.07 10.11
C VAL A 101 -9.07 -2.01 9.62
N LYS A 102 -7.92 -1.90 10.31
CA LYS A 102 -6.85 -1.00 9.90
C LYS A 102 -6.04 -1.66 8.79
N TYR A 103 -5.91 -0.97 7.65
CA TYR A 103 -4.98 -1.35 6.60
C TYR A 103 -4.02 -0.20 6.30
N ILE A 104 -2.80 -0.54 5.90
CA ILE A 104 -1.80 0.42 5.42
C ILE A 104 -1.37 -0.02 4.04
N LEU A 105 -1.50 0.86 3.05
CA LEU A 105 -0.90 0.68 1.74
C LEU A 105 0.42 1.44 1.71
N VAL A 106 1.51 0.74 1.45
CA VAL A 106 2.83 1.32 1.20
C VAL A 106 3.04 1.36 -0.31
N ALA A 107 3.24 2.55 -0.85
CA ALA A 107 3.62 2.76 -2.25
C ALA A 107 5.10 3.18 -2.32
N THR A 108 5.83 2.57 -3.24
CA THR A 108 7.26 2.78 -3.46
C THR A 108 7.61 2.51 -4.94
N THR A 109 8.87 2.65 -5.32
CA THR A 109 9.39 2.30 -6.64
C THR A 109 10.17 0.99 -6.62
N PHE A 110 10.30 0.33 -7.77
CA PHE A 110 11.22 -0.80 -7.92
C PHE A 110 12.68 -0.34 -7.85
N GLY A 111 13.01 0.77 -8.51
CA GLY A 111 14.32 1.42 -8.41
C GLY A 111 14.58 2.03 -7.04
N GLU A 112 15.85 2.09 -6.64
CA GLU A 112 16.28 2.73 -5.40
C GLU A 112 16.21 4.26 -5.47
N LEU A 113 15.80 4.88 -4.36
CA LEU A 113 15.83 6.33 -4.16
C LEU A 113 15.28 7.15 -5.35
N VAL A 114 14.25 6.63 -6.03
CA VAL A 114 13.62 7.28 -7.18
C VAL A 114 12.65 8.36 -6.70
N THR A 115 12.81 9.58 -7.22
CA THR A 115 11.86 10.68 -7.02
C THR A 115 10.85 10.69 -8.16
N VAL A 116 9.56 10.56 -7.84
CA VAL A 116 8.51 10.41 -8.85
C VAL A 116 7.13 10.82 -8.34
N GLN A 117 6.29 11.38 -9.21
CA GLN A 117 4.87 11.56 -8.91
C GLN A 117 4.11 10.26 -9.21
N PHE A 118 3.18 9.90 -8.34
CA PHE A 118 2.34 8.73 -8.55
C PHE A 118 0.89 9.03 -8.16
N THR A 119 -0.03 8.26 -8.74
CA THR A 119 -1.43 8.21 -8.34
C THR A 119 -1.80 6.78 -7.98
N ILE A 120 -2.55 6.59 -6.91
CA ILE A 120 -3.22 5.33 -6.57
C ILE A 120 -4.68 5.47 -6.97
N ILE A 121 -5.17 4.49 -7.73
CA ILE A 121 -6.57 4.36 -8.10
C ILE A 121 -7.14 3.14 -7.39
N ALA A 122 -8.20 3.33 -6.61
CA ALA A 122 -8.95 2.24 -6.01
C ALA A 122 -10.29 2.05 -6.73
N THR A 123 -10.58 0.82 -7.17
CA THR A 123 -11.92 0.39 -7.63
C THR A 123 -12.53 -0.51 -6.57
N SER A 124 -13.74 -0.15 -6.09
CA SER A 124 -14.29 -0.73 -4.87
C SER A 124 -15.82 -0.63 -4.73
N PRO A 125 -16.44 -1.32 -3.73
CA PRO A 125 -17.87 -1.22 -3.45
C PRO A 125 -18.30 0.12 -2.83
N ASP A 126 -17.37 0.87 -2.22
CA ASP A 126 -17.59 2.21 -1.65
C ASP A 126 -16.30 3.04 -1.77
N ASN A 127 -16.39 4.33 -1.49
CA ASN A 127 -15.25 5.26 -1.47
C ASN A 127 -14.17 4.79 -0.49
N VAL A 128 -12.93 4.82 -0.96
CA VAL A 128 -11.75 4.63 -0.12
C VAL A 128 -11.31 5.98 0.41
N LYS A 129 -11.15 6.08 1.73
CA LYS A 129 -10.49 7.23 2.34
C LYS A 129 -9.01 6.94 2.52
N PHE A 130 -8.19 7.66 1.76
CA PHE A 130 -6.74 7.67 1.88
C PHE A 130 -6.30 8.71 2.90
N LEU A 131 -5.50 8.29 3.87
CA LEU A 131 -4.97 9.14 4.92
C LEU A 131 -3.44 9.03 4.92
N PRO A 132 -2.70 9.97 4.31
CA PRO A 132 -1.24 9.93 4.33
C PRO A 132 -0.74 9.84 5.77
N ASN A 133 0.02 8.78 6.05
CA ASN A 133 0.49 8.51 7.39
C ASN A 133 1.77 9.32 7.62
N GLN A 134 1.62 10.57 8.07
CA GLN A 134 2.76 11.44 8.37
C GLN A 134 3.61 10.94 9.57
N TYR A 135 3.13 9.93 10.29
CA TYR A 135 3.86 9.24 11.34
C TYR A 135 4.57 7.98 10.85
N ALA A 136 4.51 7.65 9.55
CA ALA A 136 5.26 6.56 8.95
C ALA A 136 6.75 6.66 9.24
N ASN A 137 7.28 7.89 9.22
CA ASN A 137 8.67 8.23 9.57
C ASN A 137 9.01 7.96 11.06
N LYS A 138 8.03 7.60 11.88
CA LYS A 138 8.14 7.27 13.32
C LYS A 138 7.56 5.90 13.65
N LEU A 139 7.18 5.09 12.66
CA LEU A 139 6.56 3.79 12.93
C LEU A 139 7.54 2.85 13.62
N LYS A 140 6.98 2.13 14.59
CA LYS A 140 7.67 1.43 15.67
C LYS A 140 8.74 0.48 15.11
N THR A 141 9.90 0.42 15.75
CA THR A 141 10.70 -0.81 15.71
C THR A 141 9.86 -1.91 16.34
N HIS A 142 9.84 -3.12 15.75
CA HIS A 142 9.13 -4.26 16.32
C HIS A 142 9.48 -4.40 17.83
N PRO A 143 8.51 -4.57 18.74
CA PRO A 143 8.82 -4.84 20.13
C PRO A 143 9.59 -6.15 20.19
N GLN A 144 10.88 -6.09 20.55
CA GLN A 144 11.79 -7.25 20.58
C GLN A 144 11.35 -8.38 21.53
N HIS A 145 10.25 -8.21 22.28
CA HIS A 145 9.73 -9.18 23.25
C HIS A 145 8.83 -10.30 22.68
N LEU A 146 8.56 -10.35 21.37
CA LEU A 146 7.75 -11.43 20.77
C LEU A 146 8.58 -12.54 20.10
N LYS A 147 9.92 -12.45 20.11
CA LYS A 147 10.81 -13.52 19.61
C LYS A 147 11.01 -14.69 20.58
N ASP A 148 10.53 -14.58 21.82
CA ASP A 148 10.73 -15.59 22.87
C ASP A 148 9.52 -16.52 23.09
N GLN A 149 8.53 -16.55 22.19
CA GLN A 149 7.32 -17.38 22.34
C GLN A 149 6.94 -18.22 21.11
N VAL A 150 7.91 -18.83 20.44
CA VAL A 150 7.69 -20.01 19.57
C VAL A 150 8.74 -21.06 19.85
#